data_AF-A0A8J6NE98-F1
#
_entry.id   AF-A0A8J6NE98-F1
#
_cell.length_a   1.000
_cell.length_b   1.000
_cell.length_c   1.000
_cell.angle_alpha   90.00
_cell.angle_beta   90.00
_cell.angle_gamma   90.00
#
_symmetry.space_group_name_H-M   'P 1'
#
loop_
_entity.id
_entity.type
_entity.pdbx_description
1 polymer ?
#
loop_
_entity_poly.entity_id
_entity_poly.type
_entity_poly.pdbx_seq_one_letter_code
_entity_poly.pdbx_strand_id
1 'polypeptide(L)'
;MIIHDFECQDCGKIKELFIPYEFGNTCVCECGGIAKKIITFSQTAPGDAGWIKSVLDVVDKNPDKPHCQEFLRHPTRENYQVWMKGEGLRPLEPGEKPKRPDKEGRKKRMKEQLHKKYRERNAISI
;
A
#
# COMPACT_ATOMS: atom_id res chain seq x y z
N MET A 1 19.28 -5.44 -15.25
CA MET A 1 20.18 -6.55 -14.90
C MET A 1 20.32 -6.58 -13.39
N ILE A 2 20.35 -7.75 -12.79
CA ILE A 2 20.38 -7.97 -11.34
C ILE A 2 21.28 -9.16 -11.03
N ILE A 3 21.91 -9.14 -9.86
CA ILE A 3 22.75 -10.24 -9.37
C ILE A 3 21.87 -11.15 -8.51
N HIS A 4 21.94 -12.46 -8.74
CA HIS A 4 21.27 -13.45 -7.92
C HIS A 4 22.13 -14.69 -7.71
N ASP A 5 22.01 -15.25 -6.51
CA ASP A 5 22.62 -16.52 -6.15
C ASP A 5 21.71 -17.69 -6.53
N PHE A 6 22.31 -18.78 -6.97
CA PHE A 6 21.63 -20.03 -7.31
C PHE A 6 22.33 -21.19 -6.62
N GLU A 7 21.57 -22.08 -6.01
CA GLU A 7 22.07 -23.29 -5.34
C GLU A 7 21.69 -24.54 -6.11
N CYS A 8 22.69 -25.35 -6.47
CA CYS A 8 22.47 -26.66 -7.07
C CYS A 8 21.83 -27.62 -6.07
N GLN A 9 20.72 -28.24 -6.45
CA GLN A 9 20.01 -29.19 -5.58
C GLN A 9 20.72 -30.55 -5.47
N ASP A 10 21.67 -30.84 -6.37
CA ASP A 10 22.38 -32.12 -6.40
C ASP A 10 23.77 -32.04 -5.74
N CYS A 11 24.57 -31.00 -6.07
CA CYS A 11 25.93 -30.86 -5.54
C CYS A 11 26.10 -29.76 -4.49
N GLY A 12 25.05 -28.99 -4.17
CA GLY A 12 25.08 -27.93 -3.15
C GLY A 12 25.94 -26.71 -3.49
N LYS A 13 26.56 -26.66 -4.69
CA LYS A 13 27.35 -25.49 -5.09
C LYS A 13 26.45 -24.27 -5.30
N ILE A 14 26.88 -23.15 -4.76
CA ILE A 14 26.27 -21.83 -4.97
C ILE A 14 27.02 -21.12 -6.08
N LYS A 15 26.29 -20.50 -7.00
CA LYS A 15 26.85 -19.64 -8.05
C LYS A 15 26.08 -18.34 -8.16
N GLU A 16 26.80 -17.27 -8.41
CA GLU A 16 26.27 -15.94 -8.62
C GLU A 16 26.10 -15.69 -10.13
N LEU A 17 24.94 -15.17 -10.55
CA LEU A 17 24.66 -14.85 -11.95
C LEU A 17 24.12 -13.42 -12.10
N PHE A 18 24.65 -12.70 -13.09
CA PHE A 18 24.17 -11.39 -13.52
C PHE A 18 23.15 -11.53 -14.66
N ILE A 19 21.86 -11.44 -14.33
CA ILE A 19 20.75 -11.82 -15.21
C ILE A 19 19.75 -10.68 -15.43
N PRO A 20 18.96 -10.70 -16.52
CA PRO A 20 17.81 -9.82 -16.69
C PRO A 20 16.79 -10.01 -15.55
N TYR A 21 15.97 -8.98 -15.31
CA TYR A 21 14.97 -9.03 -14.23
C TYR A 21 13.94 -10.16 -14.42
N GLU A 22 13.57 -10.45 -15.67
CA GLU A 22 12.60 -11.49 -16.04
C GLU A 22 13.21 -12.89 -16.19
N PHE A 23 14.48 -13.07 -15.81
CA PHE A 23 15.13 -14.37 -15.91
C PHE A 23 14.50 -15.36 -14.92
N GLY A 24 14.30 -16.60 -15.38
CA GLY A 24 13.61 -17.64 -14.61
C GLY A 24 14.31 -18.03 -13.29
N ASN A 25 13.61 -18.83 -12.49
CA ASN A 25 14.07 -19.22 -11.15
C ASN A 25 15.03 -20.42 -11.13
N THR A 26 15.46 -20.91 -12.30
CA THR A 26 16.33 -22.09 -12.41
C THR A 26 17.39 -21.92 -13.49
N CYS A 27 18.52 -22.60 -13.33
CA CYS A 27 19.55 -22.72 -14.34
C CYS A 27 20.33 -24.04 -14.19
N VAL A 28 21.09 -24.43 -15.21
CA VAL A 28 21.89 -25.67 -15.20
C VAL A 28 23.18 -25.46 -14.41
N CYS A 29 23.50 -26.39 -13.51
CA CYS A 29 24.77 -26.44 -12.79
C CYS A 29 25.85 -27.14 -13.61
N GLU A 30 27.12 -26.86 -13.31
CA GLU A 30 28.27 -27.53 -13.94
C GLU A 30 28.29 -29.04 -13.73
N CYS A 31 27.68 -29.55 -12.65
CA CYS A 31 27.52 -30.99 -12.43
C CYS A 31 26.40 -31.63 -13.27
N GLY A 32 25.72 -30.86 -14.12
CA GLY A 32 24.52 -31.29 -14.87
C GLY A 32 23.21 -31.18 -14.09
N GLY A 33 23.27 -30.88 -12.79
CA GLY A 33 22.11 -30.72 -11.92
C GLY A 33 21.33 -29.42 -12.12
N ILE A 34 20.16 -29.31 -11.51
CA ILE A 34 19.34 -28.09 -11.55
C ILE A 34 19.69 -27.20 -10.35
N ALA A 35 20.08 -25.96 -10.64
CA ALA A 35 20.28 -24.93 -9.63
C ALA A 35 19.05 -24.03 -9.53
N LYS A 36 18.57 -23.82 -8.30
CA LYS A 36 17.43 -22.96 -8.00
C LYS A 36 17.91 -21.63 -7.44
N LYS A 37 17.22 -20.56 -7.83
CA LYS A 37 17.48 -19.21 -7.32
C LYS A 37 17.31 -19.18 -5.80
N ILE A 38 18.33 -18.74 -5.08
CA ILE A 38 18.26 -18.49 -3.64
C ILE A 38 17.45 -17.20 -3.47
N ILE A 39 16.24 -17.33 -2.97
CA ILE A 39 15.38 -16.18 -2.68
C ILE A 39 15.75 -15.70 -1.28
N THR A 40 16.47 -14.59 -1.19
CA THR A 40 16.63 -13.86 0.07
C THR A 40 15.29 -13.18 0.40
N PHE A 41 14.63 -13.62 1.47
CA PHE A 41 13.39 -13.01 1.99
C PHE A 41 13.59 -11.58 2.56
N SER A 42 14.70 -10.90 2.25
CA SER A 42 15.02 -9.57 2.79
C SER A 42 14.34 -8.42 2.05
N GLN A 43 13.60 -8.71 0.98
CA GLN A 43 12.71 -7.74 0.35
C GLN A 43 11.37 -8.42 0.14
N THR A 44 10.45 -8.16 1.08
CA THR A 44 9.04 -8.04 0.73
C THR A 44 8.93 -6.95 -0.32
N ALA A 45 9.20 -7.30 -1.59
CA ALA A 45 8.74 -6.52 -2.70
C ALA A 45 7.24 -6.24 -2.46
N PRO A 46 6.72 -5.05 -2.80
CA PRO A 46 5.30 -4.73 -2.68
C PRO A 46 4.46 -5.51 -3.71
N GLY A 47 4.76 -6.80 -3.92
CA GLY A 47 4.04 -7.72 -4.79
C GLY A 47 2.76 -8.26 -4.17
N ASP A 48 2.60 -8.20 -2.84
CA ASP A 48 1.52 -8.93 -2.18
C ASP A 48 0.16 -8.22 -2.17
N ALA A 49 0.07 -7.01 -2.72
CA ALA A 49 -1.22 -6.34 -2.87
C ALA A 49 -1.15 -5.19 -3.89
N GLY A 50 -1.27 -5.50 -5.18
CA GLY A 50 -1.40 -4.47 -6.22
C GLY A 50 -2.52 -3.45 -5.95
N TRP A 51 -3.55 -3.86 -5.19
CA TRP A 51 -4.64 -2.99 -4.74
C TRP A 51 -4.21 -1.90 -3.74
N ILE A 52 -3.13 -2.07 -2.97
CA ILE A 52 -2.68 -1.05 -1.99
C ILE A 52 -2.40 0.28 -2.68
N LYS A 53 -1.87 0.26 -3.91
CA LYS A 53 -1.64 1.48 -4.69
C LYS A 53 -2.93 2.27 -4.94
N SER A 54 -4.05 1.59 -5.18
CA SER A 54 -5.35 2.24 -5.38
C SER A 54 -5.88 2.93 -4.13
N VAL A 55 -5.43 2.53 -2.94
CA VAL A 55 -5.83 3.18 -1.68
C VAL A 55 -5.20 4.57 -1.57
N LEU A 56 -4.02 4.79 -2.16
CA LEU A 56 -3.34 6.10 -2.12
C LEU A 56 -4.16 7.23 -2.75
N ASP A 57 -5.09 6.92 -3.65
CA ASP A 57 -6.00 7.88 -4.27
C ASP A 57 -7.01 8.46 -3.27
N VAL A 58 -7.35 7.72 -2.21
CA VAL A 58 -8.35 8.12 -1.20
C VAL A 58 -7.74 8.54 0.14
N VAL A 59 -6.43 8.37 0.32
CA VAL A 59 -5.73 8.79 1.54
C VAL A 59 -5.71 10.32 1.63
N ASP A 60 -5.98 10.84 2.82
CA ASP A 60 -5.92 12.27 3.12
C ASP A 60 -4.48 12.79 2.96
N LYS A 61 -4.29 13.82 2.13
CA LYS A 61 -2.98 14.41 1.83
C LYS A 61 -2.59 15.53 2.80
N ASN A 62 -3.39 15.77 3.85
CA ASN A 62 -3.05 16.74 4.87
C ASN A 62 -1.73 16.35 5.59
N PRO A 63 -0.74 17.27 5.66
CA PRO A 63 0.50 17.03 6.41
C PRO A 63 0.30 16.80 7.91
N ASP A 64 -0.81 17.27 8.50
CA ASP A 64 -1.08 17.16 9.94
C ASP A 64 -1.43 15.73 10.40
N LYS A 65 -1.55 14.78 9.46
CA LYS A 65 -1.90 13.37 9.73
C LYS A 65 -0.68 12.46 9.53
N PRO A 66 0.08 12.13 10.58
CA PRO A 66 1.32 11.35 10.44
C PRO A 66 1.08 9.95 9.88
N HIS A 67 -0.03 9.29 10.25
CA HIS A 67 -0.39 7.96 9.72
C HIS A 67 -0.70 7.98 8.23
N CYS A 68 -1.25 9.06 7.70
CA CYS A 68 -1.48 9.22 6.25
C CYS A 68 -0.17 9.48 5.51
N GLN A 69 0.70 10.35 6.06
CA GLN A 69 1.98 10.68 5.44
C GLN A 69 2.91 9.47 5.38
N GLU A 70 2.94 8.66 6.44
CA GLU A 70 3.74 7.43 6.47
C GLU A 70 3.29 6.43 5.41
N PHE A 71 1.98 6.24 5.26
CA PHE A 71 1.43 5.35 4.24
C PHE A 71 1.63 5.87 2.81
N LEU A 72 1.56 7.18 2.59
CA LEU A 72 1.85 7.80 1.29
C LEU A 72 3.32 7.62 0.87
N ARG A 73 4.26 7.69 1.82
CA ARG A 73 5.70 7.50 1.56
C ARG A 73 6.06 6.03 1.37
N HIS A 74 5.47 5.16 2.20
CA HIS A 74 5.78 3.75 2.26
C HIS A 74 4.47 2.93 2.22
N PRO A 75 3.96 2.63 1.01
CA PRO A 75 2.68 1.94 0.83
C PRO A 75 2.81 0.43 1.08
N THR A 76 3.09 0.05 2.33
CA THR A 76 3.18 -1.33 2.79
C THR A 76 1.88 -1.78 3.45
N ARG A 77 1.71 -3.09 3.64
CA ARG A 77 0.54 -3.66 4.31
C ARG A 77 0.48 -3.28 5.79
N GLU A 78 1.62 -3.17 6.47
CA GLU A 78 1.68 -2.69 7.85
C GLU A 78 1.22 -1.23 7.94
N ASN A 79 1.74 -0.37 7.05
CA ASN A 79 1.36 1.04 7.04
C ASN A 79 -0.11 1.24 6.64
N TYR A 80 -0.66 0.39 5.77
CA TYR A 80 -2.11 0.36 5.49
C TYR A 80 -2.94 0.05 6.75
N GLN A 81 -2.54 -0.92 7.58
CA GLN A 81 -3.25 -1.23 8.82
C GLN A 81 -3.17 -0.09 9.83
N VAL A 82 -2.00 0.57 9.95
CA VAL A 82 -1.82 1.75 10.79
C VAL A 82 -2.71 2.90 10.31
N TRP A 83 -2.74 3.16 8.99
CA TRP A 83 -3.60 4.17 8.38
C TRP A 83 -5.09 3.89 8.66
N MET A 84 -5.54 2.66 8.45
CA MET A 84 -6.92 2.26 8.74
C MET A 84 -7.29 2.51 10.21
N LYS A 85 -6.41 2.14 11.14
CA LYS A 85 -6.62 2.36 12.58
C LYS A 85 -6.68 3.86 12.91
N GLY A 86 -5.80 4.67 12.31
CA GLY A 86 -5.77 6.13 12.49
C GLY A 86 -7.02 6.84 11.95
N GLU A 87 -7.58 6.36 10.84
CA GLU A 87 -8.83 6.88 10.27
C GLU A 87 -10.09 6.22 10.87
N GLY A 88 -9.95 5.28 11.82
CA GLY A 88 -11.06 4.55 12.43
C GLY A 88 -11.81 3.64 11.46
N LEU A 89 -11.14 3.20 10.39
CA LEU A 89 -11.67 2.30 9.37
C LEU A 89 -11.47 0.84 9.80
N ARG A 90 -12.43 -0.02 9.44
CA ARG A 90 -12.30 -1.48 9.57
C ARG A 90 -12.48 -2.16 8.23
N PRO A 91 -11.87 -3.34 8.02
CA PRO A 91 -12.15 -4.14 6.83
C PRO A 91 -13.63 -4.52 6.82
N LEU A 92 -14.18 -4.60 5.61
CA LEU A 92 -15.50 -5.19 5.40
C LEU A 92 -15.35 -6.70 5.31
N GLU A 93 -16.20 -7.43 6.03
CA GLU A 93 -16.26 -8.88 5.91
C GLU A 93 -16.88 -9.28 4.56
N PRO A 94 -16.57 -10.46 4.02
CA PRO A 94 -17.18 -10.94 2.78
C PRO A 94 -18.71 -10.91 2.85
N GLY A 95 -19.34 -10.15 1.95
CA GLY A 95 -20.79 -9.95 1.91
C GLY A 95 -21.30 -8.70 2.64
N GLU A 96 -20.45 -8.02 3.42
CA GLU A 96 -20.79 -6.69 3.94
C GLU A 96 -20.79 -5.66 2.82
N LYS A 97 -21.88 -4.89 2.72
CA LYS A 97 -21.94 -3.75 1.82
C LYS A 97 -21.38 -2.51 2.53
N PRO A 98 -20.57 -1.68 1.85
CA PRO A 98 -20.13 -0.42 2.41
C PRO A 98 -21.36 0.40 2.83
N LYS A 99 -21.33 0.92 4.07
CA LYS A 99 -22.41 1.75 4.59
C LYS A 99 -22.57 2.96 3.68
N ARG A 100 -23.75 3.10 3.08
CA ARG A 100 -24.03 4.25 2.22
C ARG A 100 -23.90 5.53 3.06
N PRO A 101 -23.18 6.56 2.56
CA PRO A 101 -23.08 7.81 3.28
C PRO A 101 -24.46 8.44 3.42
N ASP A 102 -24.76 8.99 4.60
CA ASP A 102 -25.97 9.77 4.85
C ASP A 102 -25.88 11.11 4.09
N LYS A 103 -26.40 11.10 2.86
CA LYS A 103 -26.38 12.26 1.97
C LYS A 103 -27.18 13.43 2.55
N GLU A 104 -28.29 13.14 3.23
CA GLU A 104 -29.16 14.19 3.79
C GLU A 104 -28.53 14.85 5.00
N GLY A 105 -27.99 14.06 5.94
CA GLY A 105 -27.27 14.60 7.09
C GLY A 105 -26.00 15.37 6.70
N ARG A 106 -25.31 14.96 5.64
CA ARG A 106 -24.17 15.72 5.09
C ARG A 106 -24.63 17.05 4.48
N LYS A 107 -25.70 17.04 3.68
CA LYS A 107 -26.27 18.26 3.08
C LYS A 107 -26.74 19.25 4.14
N LYS A 108 -27.38 18.76 5.21
CA LYS A 108 -27.81 19.59 6.34
C LYS A 108 -26.62 20.28 7.02
N ARG A 109 -25.57 19.53 7.36
CA ARG A 109 -24.33 20.08 7.97
C ARG A 109 -23.66 21.13 7.07
N MET A 110 -23.56 20.85 5.77
CA MET A 110 -23.01 21.82 4.81
C MET A 110 -23.85 23.10 4.77
N LYS A 111 -25.18 22.98 4.73
CA LYS A 111 -26.10 24.13 4.74
C LYS A 111 -25.92 24.97 6.01
N GLU A 112 -25.83 24.35 7.18
CA GLU A 112 -25.59 25.03 8.46
C GLU A 112 -24.26 25.78 8.48
N GLN A 113 -23.17 25.14 8.01
CA GLN A 113 -21.86 25.79 7.89
C GLN A 113 -21.88 26.97 6.92
N LEU A 114 -22.58 26.83 5.79
CA LEU A 114 -22.73 27.90 4.80
C LEU A 114 -23.48 29.10 5.38
N HIS A 115 -24.61 28.85 6.08
CA HIS A 115 -25.37 29.89 6.77
C HIS A 115 -24.57 30.56 7.89
N LYS A 116 -23.74 29.80 8.63
CA LYS A 116 -22.84 30.35 9.66
C LYS A 116 -21.84 31.32 9.02
N LYS A 117 -21.11 30.89 7.99
CA LYS A 117 -20.15 31.74 7.26
C LYS A 117 -20.81 32.95 6.60
N TYR A 118 -22.02 32.79 6.06
CA TYR A 118 -22.79 33.91 5.51
C TYR A 118 -23.14 34.95 6.58
N ARG A 119 -23.59 34.51 7.76
CA ARG A 119 -23.86 35.42 8.88
C ARG A 119 -22.60 36.10 9.40
N GLU A 120 -21.49 35.38 9.52
CA GLU A 120 -20.18 35.96 9.91
C GLU A 120 -19.72 37.04 8.93
N ARG A 121 -19.92 36.83 7.62
CA ARG A 121 -19.55 37.83 6.58
C ARG A 121 -20.46 39.06 6.56
N ASN A 122 -21.74 38.89 6.87
CA ASN A 122 -22.73 39.98 6.83
C ASN A 122 -23.01 40.59 8.20
N ALA A 123 -22.37 40.06 9.26
CA ALA A 123 -22.34 40.72 10.55
C ALA A 123 -21.49 41.98 10.38
N ILE A 124 -22.16 43.11 10.16
CA ILE A 124 -21.55 44.43 10.20
C ILE A 124 -20.96 44.58 11.60
N SER A 125 -19.63 44.62 11.70
CA SER A 125 -18.95 45.04 12.91
C SER A 125 -19.20 46.54 13.08
N ILE A 126 -20.18 46.89 13.92
CA ILE A 126 -20.35 48.24 14.49
C ILE A 126 -19.44 48.32 15.72
#